data_AF-A0A7S4CYS6-F1
#
_entry.id   AF-A0A7S4CYS6-F1
#
_cell.length_a   1.000
_cell.length_b   1.000
_cell.length_c   1.000
_cell.angle_alpha   90.00
_cell.angle_beta   90.00
_cell.angle_gamma   90.00
#
_symmetry.space_group_name_H-M   'P 1'
#
loop_
_entity.id
_entity.type
_entity.pdbx_description
1 polymer ?
#
loop_
_entity_poly.entity_id
_entity_poly.type
_entity_poly.pdbx_seq_one_letter_code
_entity_poly.pdbx_strand_id
1 'polypeptide(L)'
;MADLWTDIVSRTDEIYVVVEALWPAVERFMRECEGPGTTVIIGPNKDPVRLYEKALDDYATRFSDGLRESCVADVIRARAVCSSLQDILKLHERLVSSKECDDAVSVRVVRLKNKFSPGTLDPTHFRNLLYNCQLTAGSTFMLFEMQVHLKKILEH
;
A
#
# COMPACT_ATOMS: atom_id res chain seq x y z
N MET A 1 -31.24 -5.30 -15.62
CA MET A 1 -29.79 -5.01 -15.57
C MET A 1 -29.50 -4.57 -14.17
N ALA A 2 -28.57 -5.22 -13.46
CA ALA A 2 -28.04 -4.60 -12.26
C ALA A 2 -27.45 -3.25 -12.67
N ASP A 3 -27.76 -2.20 -11.92
CA ASP A 3 -27.16 -0.89 -12.13
C ASP A 3 -25.65 -1.05 -11.87
N LEU A 4 -24.79 -0.51 -12.75
CA LEU A 4 -23.32 -0.61 -12.61
C LEU A 4 -22.87 -0.24 -11.20
N TRP A 5 -23.56 0.72 -10.59
CA TRP A 5 -23.34 1.12 -9.22
C TRP A 5 -23.58 0.00 -8.20
N THR A 6 -24.66 -0.77 -8.34
CA THR A 6 -24.95 -1.93 -7.49
C THR A 6 -23.84 -2.98 -7.58
N ASP A 7 -23.31 -3.21 -8.78
CA ASP A 7 -22.21 -4.15 -8.99
C ASP A 7 -20.93 -3.68 -8.29
N ILE A 8 -20.56 -2.40 -8.43
CA ILE A 8 -19.39 -1.81 -7.77
C ILE A 8 -19.54 -1.97 -6.26
N VAL A 9 -20.66 -1.54 -5.69
CA VAL A 9 -20.94 -1.62 -4.25
C VAL A 9 -20.77 -3.07 -3.77
N SER A 10 -21.45 -4.03 -4.41
CA SER A 10 -21.41 -5.44 -4.01
C SER A 10 -20.01 -6.07 -4.02
N ARG A 11 -19.09 -5.51 -4.80
CA ARG A 11 -17.71 -6.02 -4.95
C ARG A 11 -16.69 -5.32 -4.09
N THR A 12 -16.98 -4.10 -3.62
CA THR A 12 -16.00 -3.31 -2.86
C THR A 12 -16.36 -3.12 -1.40
N ASP A 13 -17.64 -3.24 -1.01
CA ASP A 13 -18.11 -2.89 0.34
C ASP A 13 -17.36 -3.65 1.44
N GLU A 14 -17.21 -4.97 1.28
CA GLU A 14 -16.46 -5.83 2.22
C GLU A 14 -14.99 -5.40 2.38
N ILE A 15 -14.38 -4.85 1.32
CA ILE A 15 -13.01 -4.34 1.39
C ILE A 15 -12.95 -3.11 2.30
N TYR A 16 -13.95 -2.23 2.24
CA TYR A 16 -13.99 -1.05 3.10
C TYR A 16 -14.33 -1.39 4.55
N VAL A 17 -15.15 -2.42 4.80
CA VAL A 17 -15.36 -2.97 6.16
C VAL A 17 -14.02 -3.41 6.77
N VAL A 18 -13.19 -4.14 6.00
CA VAL A 18 -11.85 -4.55 6.46
C VAL A 18 -10.92 -3.35 6.63
N VAL A 19 -10.94 -2.38 5.70
CA VAL A 19 -10.15 -1.15 5.78
C VAL A 19 -10.47 -0.39 7.07
N GLU A 20 -11.75 -0.19 7.39
CA GLU A 20 -12.18 0.51 8.60
C GLU A 20 -11.74 -0.23 9.87
N ALA A 21 -11.91 -1.55 9.90
CA ALA A 21 -11.52 -2.37 11.05
C ALA A 21 -10.00 -2.34 11.31
N LEU A 22 -9.18 -2.36 10.26
CA LEU A 22 -7.72 -2.39 10.37
C LEU A 22 -7.06 -1.00 10.33
N TRP A 23 -7.82 0.06 10.01
CA TRP A 23 -7.30 1.41 9.86
C TRP A 23 -6.47 1.90 11.05
N PRO A 24 -6.91 1.75 12.33
CA PRO A 24 -6.12 2.24 13.46
C PRO A 24 -4.73 1.60 13.56
N ALA A 25 -4.62 0.31 13.19
CA ALA A 25 -3.35 -0.40 13.21
C ALA A 25 -2.45 -0.01 12.03
N VAL A 26 -3.02 0.14 10.83
CA VAL A 26 -2.27 0.59 9.64
C VAL A 26 -1.77 2.02 9.83
N GLU A 27 -2.62 2.93 10.31
CA GLU A 27 -2.25 4.31 10.58
C GLU A 27 -1.14 4.38 11.62
N ARG A 28 -1.27 3.66 12.74
CA ARG A 28 -0.22 3.61 13.77
C ARG A 28 1.12 3.13 13.18
N PHE A 29 1.12 2.03 12.44
CA PHE A 29 2.33 1.51 11.79
C PHE A 29 2.95 2.54 10.83
N MET A 30 2.13 3.21 10.03
CA MET A 30 2.59 4.25 9.10
C MET A 30 3.19 5.45 9.83
N ARG A 31 2.63 5.84 10.98
CA ARG A 31 3.18 6.90 11.83
C ARG A 31 4.47 6.50 12.52
N GLU A 32 4.62 5.24 12.94
CA GLU A 32 5.90 4.72 13.46
C GLU A 32 7.03 4.70 12.42
N CYS A 33 6.67 4.72 11.13
CA CYS A 33 7.65 4.85 10.04
C CYS A 33 8.22 6.28 9.94
N GLU A 34 7.62 7.27 10.60
CA GLU A 34 8.18 8.62 10.69
C GLU A 34 9.46 8.65 11.55
N GLY A 35 10.26 9.70 11.34
CA GLY A 35 11.47 9.92 12.12
C GLY A 35 12.27 11.11 11.64
N PRO A 36 13.45 11.38 12.22
CA PRO A 36 14.34 12.43 11.74
C PRO A 36 14.65 12.21 10.26
N GLY A 37 14.27 13.18 9.42
CA GLY A 37 14.48 13.12 7.98
C GLY A 37 13.51 12.22 7.20
N THR A 38 12.45 11.71 7.81
CA THR A 38 11.39 10.95 7.11
C THR A 38 10.00 11.43 7.53
N THR A 39 9.21 11.88 6.56
CA THR A 39 7.81 12.27 6.77
C THR A 39 6.89 11.30 6.04
N VAL A 40 5.82 10.83 6.70
CA VAL A 40 4.85 9.92 6.10
C VAL A 40 3.53 10.64 5.85
N ILE A 41 3.12 10.66 4.59
CA ILE A 41 1.87 11.25 4.13
C ILE A 41 0.93 10.10 3.78
N ILE A 42 -0.06 9.87 4.64
CA ILE A 42 -1.11 8.88 4.39
C ILE A 42 -2.12 9.52 3.43
N GLY A 43 -2.35 8.90 2.28
CA GLY A 43 -3.32 9.38 1.30
C GLY A 43 -4.75 8.94 1.64
N PRO A 44 -5.77 9.53 1.00
CA PRO A 44 -7.11 9.00 1.11
C PRO A 44 -7.17 7.59 0.54
N ASN A 45 -8.06 6.78 1.11
CA ASN A 45 -8.41 5.47 0.58
C ASN A 45 -8.76 5.59 -0.91
N LYS A 46 -8.43 4.55 -1.68
CA LYS A 46 -8.84 4.49 -3.08
C LYS A 46 -10.36 4.63 -3.16
N ASP A 47 -10.83 5.37 -4.17
CA ASP A 47 -12.25 5.47 -4.47
C ASP A 47 -12.82 4.12 -4.94
N PRO A 48 -14.05 3.71 -4.55
CA PRO A 48 -14.62 2.40 -4.91
C PRO A 48 -14.71 2.16 -6.41
N VAL A 49 -15.07 3.19 -7.20
CA VAL A 49 -15.12 3.08 -8.66
C VAL A 49 -13.71 2.81 -9.19
N ARG A 50 -12.73 3.55 -8.69
CA ARG A 50 -11.32 3.34 -9.08
C ARG A 50 -10.74 2.02 -8.62
N LEU A 51 -11.20 1.48 -7.49
CA LEU A 51 -10.84 0.15 -7.01
C LEU A 51 -11.38 -0.93 -7.97
N TYR A 52 -12.66 -0.83 -8.31
CA TYR A 52 -13.31 -1.73 -9.26
C TYR A 52 -12.66 -1.69 -10.65
N GLU A 53 -12.44 -0.50 -11.22
CA GLU A 53 -11.75 -0.31 -12.50
C GLU A 53 -10.34 -0.90 -12.49
N LYS A 54 -9.55 -0.60 -11.45
CA LYS A 54 -8.19 -1.13 -11.33
C LYS A 54 -8.18 -2.65 -11.22
N ALA A 55 -9.15 -3.23 -10.52
CA ALA A 55 -9.25 -4.67 -10.38
C ALA A 55 -9.65 -5.35 -11.69
N LEU A 56 -10.49 -4.71 -12.50
CA LEU A 56 -10.78 -5.15 -13.86
C LEU A 56 -9.51 -5.13 -14.72
N ASP A 57 -8.79 -4.01 -14.75
CA ASP A 57 -7.62 -3.84 -15.60
C ASP A 57 -6.48 -4.80 -15.23
N ASP A 58 -6.18 -4.92 -13.94
CA ASP A 58 -5.00 -5.66 -13.46
C ASP A 58 -5.29 -7.16 -13.22
N TYR A 59 -6.54 -7.54 -12.96
CA TYR A 59 -6.87 -8.86 -12.40
C TYR A 59 -8.09 -9.57 -13.02
N ALA A 60 -8.80 -8.99 -14.01
CA ALA A 60 -10.05 -9.58 -14.54
C ALA A 60 -9.94 -11.04 -14.99
N THR A 61 -8.79 -11.46 -15.53
CA THR A 61 -8.56 -12.80 -16.07
C THR A 61 -7.61 -13.65 -15.23
N ARG A 62 -7.17 -13.13 -14.08
CA ARG A 62 -6.08 -13.73 -13.31
C ARG A 62 -6.55 -14.78 -12.31
N PHE A 63 -7.77 -14.65 -11.82
CA PHE A 63 -8.36 -15.51 -10.81
C PHE A 63 -9.78 -15.90 -11.21
N SER A 64 -10.18 -17.12 -10.87
CA SER A 64 -11.55 -17.63 -11.10
C SER A 64 -12.40 -17.63 -9.84
N ASP A 65 -11.80 -17.26 -8.70
CA ASP A 65 -12.38 -17.31 -7.36
C ASP A 65 -12.22 -15.96 -6.63
N GLY A 66 -13.06 -15.76 -5.61
CA GLY A 66 -13.02 -14.58 -4.74
C GLY A 66 -13.32 -13.25 -5.43
N LEU A 67 -13.07 -12.16 -4.68
CA LEU A 67 -13.17 -10.79 -5.17
C LEU A 67 -11.79 -10.35 -5.69
N ARG A 68 -11.65 -10.13 -6.99
CA ARG A 68 -10.42 -9.59 -7.61
C ARG A 68 -10.01 -8.24 -7.02
N GLU A 69 -10.98 -7.47 -6.52
CA GLU A 69 -10.78 -6.20 -5.86
C GLU A 69 -9.91 -6.37 -4.60
N SER A 70 -9.94 -7.54 -3.95
CA SER A 70 -9.06 -7.87 -2.81
C SER A 70 -7.57 -7.98 -3.17
N CYS A 71 -7.24 -8.13 -4.46
CA CYS A 71 -5.86 -8.17 -4.95
C CYS A 71 -5.25 -6.77 -5.14
N VAL A 72 -6.04 -5.71 -5.02
CA VAL A 72 -5.57 -4.33 -5.18
C VAL A 72 -4.85 -3.87 -3.91
N ALA A 73 -3.52 -3.84 -3.97
CA ALA A 73 -2.69 -3.58 -2.80
C ALA A 73 -2.65 -2.11 -2.35
N ASP A 74 -3.11 -1.18 -3.18
CA ASP A 74 -3.00 0.26 -2.94
C ASP A 74 -4.34 0.90 -2.53
N VAL A 75 -5.27 0.12 -1.93
CA VAL A 75 -6.51 0.66 -1.33
C VAL A 75 -6.17 1.64 -0.22
N ILE A 76 -5.35 1.20 0.75
CA ILE A 76 -4.63 2.10 1.65
C ILE A 76 -3.26 2.39 1.03
N ARG A 77 -2.87 3.66 1.03
CA ARG A 77 -1.61 4.10 0.46
C ARG A 77 -0.97 5.23 1.25
N ALA A 78 0.34 5.17 1.37
CA ALA A 78 1.14 6.24 1.94
C ALA A 78 2.36 6.58 1.09
N ARG A 79 2.85 7.80 1.27
CA ARG A 79 4.10 8.28 0.72
C ARG A 79 5.04 8.63 1.87
N ALA A 80 6.17 7.94 1.95
CA ALA A 80 7.28 8.36 2.79
C ALA A 80 8.23 9.24 1.98
N VAL A 81 8.56 10.42 2.49
CA VAL A 81 9.53 11.34 1.89
C VAL A 81 10.74 11.42 2.80
N CYS A 82 11.87 10.92 2.31
CA CYS A 82 13.13 10.84 3.04
C CYS A 82 14.09 11.94 2.57
N SER A 83 14.78 12.59 3.50
CA SER A 83 15.73 13.68 3.21
C SER A 83 17.03 13.18 2.60
N SER A 84 17.43 11.94 2.88
CA SER A 84 18.68 11.34 2.40
C SER A 84 18.51 9.86 2.06
N LEU A 85 19.48 9.30 1.33
CA LEU A 85 19.54 7.85 1.08
C LEU A 85 19.72 7.06 2.39
N GLN A 86 20.43 7.62 3.37
CA GLN A 86 20.60 6.98 4.68
C GLN A 86 19.26 6.84 5.41
N ASP A 87 18.36 7.82 5.26
CA ASP A 87 17.03 7.75 5.86
C ASP A 87 16.14 6.73 5.15
N ILE A 88 16.29 6.58 3.82
CA ILE A 88 15.65 5.48 3.06
C ILE A 88 16.12 4.12 3.57
N LEU A 89 17.42 3.93 3.81
CA LEU A 89 17.96 2.66 4.33
C LEU A 89 17.44 2.35 5.74
N LYS A 90 17.41 3.34 6.64
CA LYS A 90 16.82 3.18 7.97
C LYS A 90 15.34 2.81 7.91
N LEU A 91 14.57 3.46 7.03
CA LEU A 91 13.16 3.11 6.83
C LEU A 91 13.01 1.70 6.23
N HIS A 92 13.86 1.34 5.27
CA HIS A 92 13.88 0.00 4.69
C HIS A 92 14.09 -1.07 5.76
N GLU A 93 15.12 -0.92 6.61
CA GLU A 93 15.38 -1.82 7.74
C GLU A 93 14.17 -1.97 8.66
N ARG A 94 13.48 -0.87 8.98
CA ARG A 94 12.24 -0.89 9.78
C ARG A 94 11.06 -1.59 9.09
N LEU A 95 10.95 -1.48 7.77
CA LEU A 95 9.87 -2.12 7.01
C LEU A 95 10.11 -3.64 6.85
N VAL A 96 11.35 -4.06 6.65
CA VAL A 96 11.69 -5.49 6.42
C VAL A 96 11.90 -6.27 7.71
N SER A 97 12.23 -5.61 8.82
CA SER A 97 12.15 -6.22 10.14
C SER A 97 10.68 -6.46 10.46
N SER A 98 10.24 -7.71 10.39
CA SER A 98 8.88 -8.08 10.76
C SER A 98 8.57 -7.56 12.16
N LYS A 99 7.57 -6.69 12.27
CA LYS A 99 7.13 -6.16 13.56
C LYS A 99 5.85 -6.88 13.99
N GLU A 100 5.88 -7.42 15.19
CA GLU A 100 4.67 -7.60 15.99
C GLU A 100 4.37 -6.25 16.64
N CYS A 101 3.23 -5.65 16.28
CA CYS A 101 2.72 -4.38 16.79
C CYS A 101 1.61 -4.70 17.79
N ASP A 102 1.89 -4.71 19.10
CA ASP A 102 1.00 -5.28 20.14
C ASP A 102 0.62 -6.77 19.86
N ASP A 103 0.21 -7.52 20.88
CA ASP A 103 0.11 -9.00 20.88
C ASP A 103 -0.82 -9.65 19.81
N ALA A 104 -1.38 -8.89 18.87
CA ALA A 104 -2.29 -9.39 17.84
C ALA A 104 -2.12 -8.79 16.44
N VAL A 105 -1.21 -7.84 16.19
CA VAL A 105 -0.99 -7.26 14.85
C VAL A 105 0.42 -7.53 14.34
N SER A 106 0.55 -7.98 13.10
CA SER A 106 1.85 -8.12 12.44
C SER A 106 1.89 -7.44 11.09
N VAL A 107 3.06 -6.89 10.73
CA VAL A 107 3.30 -6.32 9.41
C VAL A 107 4.48 -7.00 8.74
N ARG A 108 4.31 -7.36 7.46
CA ARG A 108 5.37 -7.90 6.62
C ARG A 108 5.36 -7.27 5.23
N VAL A 109 6.55 -7.14 4.63
CA VAL A 109 6.67 -6.77 3.21
C VAL A 109 6.34 -8.00 2.35
N VAL A 110 5.37 -7.85 1.46
CA VAL A 110 4.97 -8.89 0.49
C VAL A 110 5.69 -8.68 -0.84
N ARG A 111 5.91 -7.42 -1.21
CA ARG A 111 6.59 -7.07 -2.47
C ARG A 111 7.34 -5.77 -2.32
N LEU A 112 8.54 -5.72 -2.90
CA LEU A 112 9.30 -4.49 -3.10
C LEU A 112 9.56 -4.31 -4.60
N LYS A 113 9.21 -3.15 -5.15
CA LYS A 113 9.66 -2.69 -6.46
C LYS A 113 10.68 -1.59 -6.27
N ASN A 114 11.92 -1.83 -6.70
CA ASN A 114 12.97 -0.83 -6.70
C ASN A 114 13.00 -0.12 -8.08
N LYS A 115 12.48 1.10 -8.17
CA LYS A 115 12.53 1.91 -9.41
C LYS A 115 13.81 2.74 -9.56
N PHE A 116 14.76 2.62 -8.64
CA PHE A 116 16.12 3.15 -8.82
C PHE A 116 17.01 2.19 -9.62
N SER A 117 16.61 0.91 -9.73
CA SER A 117 17.40 -0.08 -10.46
C SER A 117 17.43 0.24 -11.96
N PRO A 118 18.61 0.28 -12.60
CA PRO A 118 18.72 0.48 -14.05
C PRO A 118 17.90 -0.52 -14.89
N GLY A 119 17.68 -1.74 -14.37
CA GLY A 119 16.90 -2.78 -15.04
C GLY A 119 15.37 -2.62 -14.93
N THR A 120 14.88 -1.65 -14.16
CA THR A 120 13.44 -1.39 -13.96
C THR A 120 13.04 0.01 -14.40
N LEU A 121 13.91 0.67 -15.18
CA LEU A 121 13.66 1.99 -15.73
C LEU A 121 12.50 1.95 -16.72
N ASP A 122 11.40 2.59 -16.32
CA ASP A 122 10.27 2.85 -17.20
C ASP A 122 10.44 4.21 -17.92
N PRO A 123 9.75 4.45 -19.06
CA PRO A 123 9.86 5.70 -19.80
C PRO A 123 9.51 6.95 -18.98
N THR A 124 8.78 6.80 -17.87
CA THR A 124 8.40 7.92 -16.99
C THR A 124 9.55 8.38 -16.11
N HIS A 125 10.62 7.60 -16.02
CA HIS A 125 11.80 7.89 -15.21
C HIS A 125 11.49 8.15 -13.72
N PHE A 126 10.34 7.70 -13.22
CA PHE A 126 10.03 7.81 -11.79
C PHE A 126 11.03 7.01 -10.96
N ARG A 127 11.46 7.60 -9.83
CA ARG A 127 12.47 7.03 -8.93
C ARG A 127 11.92 6.97 -7.51
N ASN A 128 11.50 5.78 -7.12
CA ASN A 128 11.05 5.47 -5.77
C ASN A 128 11.27 3.99 -5.44
N LEU A 129 11.12 3.65 -4.17
CA LEU A 129 10.86 2.28 -3.74
C LEU A 129 9.37 2.15 -3.47
N LEU A 130 8.74 1.10 -3.98
CA LEU A 130 7.32 0.82 -3.75
C LEU A 130 7.19 -0.49 -2.99
N TYR A 131 6.71 -0.40 -1.76
CA TYR A 131 6.45 -1.52 -0.88
C TYR A 131 4.97 -1.85 -0.90
N ASN A 132 4.64 -3.12 -1.15
CA ASN A 132 3.35 -3.66 -0.77
C ASN A 132 3.56 -4.44 0.51
N CYS A 133 2.85 -4.05 1.56
CA CYS A 133 2.91 -4.68 2.86
C CYS A 133 1.58 -5.37 3.16
N GLN A 134 1.63 -6.42 3.96
CA GLN A 134 0.46 -7.05 4.55
C GLN A 134 0.44 -6.74 6.03
N LEU A 135 -0.65 -6.15 6.50
CA LEU A 135 -0.98 -6.08 7.92
C LEU A 135 -1.96 -7.19 8.25
N THR A 136 -1.72 -7.92 9.32
CA THR A 136 -2.58 -9.01 9.81
C THR A 136 -2.97 -8.72 11.24
N ALA A 137 -4.27 -8.74 11.56
CA ALA A 137 -4.80 -8.65 12.91
C ALA A 137 -5.78 -9.80 13.15
N GLY A 138 -5.43 -10.73 14.05
CA GLY A 138 -6.20 -11.96 14.24
C GLY A 138 -6.28 -12.78 12.95
N SER A 139 -7.50 -13.11 12.49
CA SER A 139 -7.75 -13.83 11.24
C SER A 139 -7.90 -12.91 10.01
N THR A 140 -7.90 -11.60 10.21
CA THR A 140 -8.13 -10.62 9.15
C THR A 140 -6.81 -10.03 8.70
N PHE A 141 -6.62 -9.84 7.40
CA PHE A 141 -5.46 -9.15 6.87
C PHE A 141 -5.86 -8.23 5.72
N MET A 142 -4.99 -7.26 5.46
CA MET A 142 -5.11 -6.41 4.27
C MET A 142 -3.74 -6.02 3.72
N LEU A 143 -3.75 -5.61 2.46
CA LEU A 143 -2.59 -5.03 1.80
C LEU A 143 -2.65 -3.51 1.86
N PHE A 144 -1.47 -2.89 2.00
CA PHE A 144 -1.30 -1.46 1.79
C PHE A 144 -0.03 -1.17 0.99
N GLU A 145 -0.02 -0.04 0.30
CA GLU A 145 1.13 0.43 -0.48
C GLU A 145 1.85 1.58 0.24
N MET A 146 3.18 1.50 0.34
CA MET A 146 4.02 2.62 0.75
C MET A 146 5.05 2.94 -0.32
N GLN A 147 4.99 4.16 -0.87
CA GLN A 147 6.00 4.66 -1.78
C GLN A 147 7.02 5.50 -1.02
N VAL A 148 8.29 5.11 -1.09
CA VAL A 148 9.41 5.81 -0.45
C VAL A 148 10.17 6.61 -1.50
N HIS A 149 10.22 7.92 -1.30
CA HIS A 149 10.83 8.89 -2.21
C HIS A 149 12.01 9.59 -1.53
N LEU A 150 13.02 9.95 -2.33
CA LEU A 150 14.04 10.89 -1.90
C LEU A 150 13.52 12.32 -2.15
N LYS A 151 13.49 13.17 -1.12
CA LYS A 151 12.99 14.54 -1.17
C LYS A 151 13.54 15.32 -2.37
N LYS A 152 14.85 15.23 -2.59
CA LYS A 152 15.55 15.90 -3.71
C LYS A 152 14.98 15.54 -5.09
N ILE A 153 14.41 14.34 -5.27
CA ILE A 153 13.82 13.92 -6.55
C ILE A 153 12.43 14.54 -6.76
N LEU A 154 11.69 14.80 -5.68
CA LEU A 154 10.34 15.38 -5.76
C LEU A 154 10.34 16.90 -5.98
N GLU A 155 11.47 17.56 -5.70
CA GLU A 155 11.63 19.02 -5.82
C GLU A 155 12.15 19.46 -7.21
N HIS A 156 12.33 18.51 -8.13
CA HIS A 156 12.76 18.73 -9.52
C HIS A 156 11.68 18.27 -10.49
#